data_AF-A0A7W0HAF2-F1
#
_entry.id   AF-A0A7W0HAF2-F1
#
_cell.length_a   1.000
_cell.length_b   1.000
_cell.length_c   1.000
_cell.angle_alpha   90.00
_cell.angle_beta   90.00
_cell.angle_gamma   90.00
#
_symmetry.space_group_name_H-M   'P 1'
#
loop_
_entity.id
_entity.type
_entity.pdbx_description
1 polymer ?
#
loop_
_entity_poly.entity_id
_entity_poly.type
_entity_poly.pdbx_seq_one_letter_code
_entity_poly.pdbx_strand_id
1 'polypeptide(L)'
;MSGRPPDEALDPDWPRRFAQALGSDLGEDEAEMLLDLAREVAHGTERRFAPLSTFAAGRYVATRVAAGATATDALSDAVAIARSLLADGPEPHR
;
A
#
# COMPACT_ATOMS: atom_id res chain seq x y z
N MET A 1 12.69 -17.21 26.98
CA MET A 1 11.30 -17.15 26.45
C MET A 1 10.77 -15.75 26.75
N SER A 2 10.96 -14.79 25.84
CA SER A 2 10.31 -13.48 26.01
C SER A 2 8.84 -13.64 25.63
N GLY A 3 7.98 -13.71 26.64
CA GLY A 3 6.54 -13.59 26.44
C GLY A 3 6.24 -12.22 25.86
N ARG A 4 5.55 -12.20 24.72
CA ARG A 4 4.90 -10.99 24.21
C ARG A 4 4.07 -10.39 25.36
N PRO A 5 4.23 -9.11 25.72
CA PRO A 5 3.39 -8.51 26.74
C PRO A 5 1.90 -8.68 26.35
N PRO A 6 1.02 -8.83 27.35
CA PRO A 6 -0.40 -9.08 27.13
C PRO A 6 -0.99 -7.91 26.34
N ASP A 7 -1.53 -8.21 25.15
CA ASP A 7 -2.52 -7.44 24.39
C ASP A 7 -2.61 -5.94 24.76
N GLU A 8 -1.49 -5.21 24.64
CA GLU A 8 -1.59 -3.78 24.35
C GLU A 8 -2.27 -3.75 23.00
N ALA A 9 -3.56 -3.41 22.99
CA ALA A 9 -4.35 -3.28 21.78
C ALA A 9 -3.48 -2.59 20.73
N LEU A 10 -3.17 -3.31 19.65
CA LEU A 10 -2.38 -2.76 18.55
C LEU A 10 -3.00 -1.42 18.18
N ASP A 11 -2.23 -0.35 18.28
CA ASP A 11 -2.72 1.00 18.02
C ASP A 11 -3.28 1.06 16.59
N PRO A 12 -4.62 1.10 16.40
CA PRO A 12 -5.21 1.06 15.08
C PRO A 12 -4.88 2.34 14.28
N ASP A 13 -4.55 3.42 14.99
CA ASP A 13 -4.16 4.70 14.40
C ASP A 13 -2.65 4.81 14.16
N TRP A 14 -1.86 3.76 14.42
CA TRP A 14 -0.41 3.79 14.25
C TRP A 14 0.03 4.29 12.86
N PRO A 15 -0.54 3.82 11.72
CA PRO A 15 -0.14 4.28 10.39
C PRO A 15 -0.37 5.78 10.19
N ARG A 16 -1.50 6.30 10.68
CA ARG A 16 -1.84 7.73 10.62
C ARG A 16 -0.90 8.57 11.49
N ARG A 17 -0.63 8.14 12.72
CA ARG A 17 0.34 8.80 13.61
C ARG A 17 1.75 8.81 13.03
N PHE A 18 2.14 7.71 12.38
CA PHE A 18 3.44 7.62 11.71
C PHE A 18 3.52 8.60 10.53
N ALA A 19 2.49 8.69 9.68
CA ALA A 19 2.41 9.68 8.62
C ALA A 19 2.51 11.12 9.15
N GLN A 20 1.75 11.43 10.21
CA GLN A 20 1.80 12.75 10.86
C GLN A 20 3.19 13.08 11.42
N ALA A 21 3.88 12.12 12.02
CA ALA A 21 5.26 12.30 12.51
C ALA A 21 6.27 12.56 11.37
N LEU A 22 5.98 12.10 10.15
CA LEU A 22 6.75 12.40 8.95
C LEU A 22 6.36 13.75 8.30
N GLY A 23 5.38 14.46 8.85
CA GLY A 23 4.86 15.71 8.30
C GLY A 23 3.90 15.52 7.12
N SER A 24 3.32 14.33 6.97
CA SER A 24 2.29 14.03 5.97
C SER A 24 0.97 13.63 6.65
N ASP A 25 -0.07 13.40 5.84
CA ASP A 25 -1.31 12.77 6.30
C ASP A 25 -1.51 11.43 5.58
N LEU A 26 -2.34 10.57 6.16
CA LEU A 26 -2.82 9.36 5.53
C LEU A 26 -4.33 9.28 5.74
N GLY A 27 -5.07 9.54 4.66
CA GLY A 27 -6.53 9.46 4.64
C GLY A 27 -7.01 8.02 4.84
N GLU A 28 -8.25 7.87 5.31
CA GLU A 28 -8.86 6.54 5.48
C GLU A 28 -9.00 5.80 4.14
N ASP A 29 -9.50 6.48 3.11
CA ASP A 29 -9.59 5.94 1.74
C ASP A 29 -8.22 5.51 1.18
N GLU A 30 -7.17 6.29 1.46
CA GLU A 30 -5.80 5.98 1.03
C GLU A 30 -5.24 4.76 1.75
N ALA A 31 -5.51 4.65 3.05
CA ALA A 31 -5.12 3.50 3.84
C ALA A 31 -5.83 2.23 3.35
N GLU A 32 -7.14 2.28 3.11
CA GLU A 32 -7.91 1.16 2.56
C GLU A 32 -7.37 0.72 1.19
N MET A 33 -7.16 1.66 0.27
CA MET A 33 -6.60 1.36 -1.05
C MET A 33 -5.19 0.75 -0.98
N LEU A 34 -4.31 1.22 -0.09
CA LEU A 34 -2.97 0.67 0.09
C LEU A 34 -3.00 -0.75 0.68
N LEU A 35 -3.90 -1.00 1.63
CA LEU A 35 -4.07 -2.32 2.23
C LEU A 35 -4.65 -3.32 1.22
N ASP A 36 -5.58 -2.87 0.38
CA ASP A 36 -6.13 -3.67 -0.71
C ASP A 36 -5.08 -3.96 -1.78
N LEU A 37 -4.27 -2.98 -2.19
CA LEU A 37 -3.14 -3.19 -3.08
C LEU A 37 -2.14 -4.21 -2.53
N ALA A 38 -1.76 -4.08 -1.26
CA ALA A 38 -0.88 -5.04 -0.60
C ALA A 38 -1.48 -6.45 -0.59
N ARG A 39 -2.79 -6.54 -0.34
CA ARG A 39 -3.53 -7.80 -0.37
C ARG A 39 -3.50 -8.41 -1.77
N GLU A 40 -3.87 -7.66 -2.80
CA GLU A 40 -3.90 -8.15 -4.19
C GLU A 40 -2.53 -8.66 -4.65
N VAL A 41 -1.46 -7.88 -4.40
CA VAL A 41 -0.08 -8.28 -4.73
C VAL A 41 0.34 -9.55 -3.97
N ALA A 42 0.03 -9.64 -2.68
CA ALA A 42 0.37 -10.83 -1.88
C ALA A 42 -0.36 -12.10 -2.33
N HIS A 43 -1.54 -11.98 -2.95
CA HIS A 43 -2.30 -13.11 -3.48
C HIS A 43 -1.87 -13.49 -4.90
N GLY A 44 -1.58 -12.51 -5.76
CA GLY A 44 -1.20 -12.76 -7.16
C GLY A 44 0.29 -13.00 -7.40
N THR A 45 1.14 -12.79 -6.39
CA THR A 45 2.61 -12.90 -6.52
C THR A 45 3.24 -13.49 -5.24
N GLU A 46 4.55 -13.27 -5.01
CA GLU A 46 5.17 -13.61 -3.75
C GLU A 46 4.80 -12.60 -2.64
N ARG A 47 4.46 -13.09 -1.44
CA ARG A 47 4.05 -12.25 -0.30
C ARG A 47 5.04 -11.13 0.06
N ARG A 48 6.35 -11.35 -0.17
CA ARG A 48 7.39 -10.33 0.08
C ARG A 48 7.30 -9.11 -0.85
N PHE A 49 6.56 -9.19 -1.96
CA PHE A 49 6.40 -8.09 -2.89
C PHE A 49 5.34 -7.08 -2.45
N ALA A 50 4.39 -7.45 -1.59
CA ALA A 50 3.38 -6.52 -1.09
C ALA A 50 3.94 -5.22 -0.44
N PRO A 51 4.89 -5.28 0.52
CA PRO A 51 5.50 -4.06 1.07
C PRO A 51 6.34 -3.28 0.03
N LEU A 52 6.93 -3.96 -0.96
CA LEU A 52 7.72 -3.30 -2.00
C LEU A 52 6.82 -2.56 -3.00
N SER A 53 5.69 -3.15 -3.37
CA SER A 53 4.71 -2.56 -4.28
C SER A 53 4.01 -1.35 -3.65
N THR A 54 3.65 -1.42 -2.37
CA THR A 54 3.07 -0.27 -1.65
C THR A 54 4.07 0.88 -1.49
N PHE A 55 5.36 0.58 -1.24
CA PHE A 55 6.42 1.59 -1.25
C PHE A 55 6.57 2.25 -2.64
N ALA A 56 6.55 1.46 -3.72
CA ALA A 56 6.62 1.98 -5.08
C ALA A 56 5.40 2.85 -5.42
N ALA A 57 4.20 2.43 -5.02
CA ALA A 57 2.97 3.21 -5.18
C ALA A 57 3.08 4.56 -4.45
N GLY A 58 3.58 4.59 -3.21
CA GLY A 58 3.82 5.84 -2.48
C GLY A 58 4.76 6.80 -3.20
N ARG A 59 5.83 6.28 -3.83
CA ARG A 59 6.74 7.11 -4.66
C ARG A 59 6.07 7.66 -5.91
N TYR A 60 5.23 6.85 -6.57
CA TYR A 60 4.44 7.29 -7.71
C TYR A 60 3.47 8.41 -7.29
N VAL A 61 2.71 8.21 -6.20
CA VAL A 61 1.78 9.20 -5.64
C VAL A 61 2.48 10.52 -5.36
N ALA A 62 3.61 10.50 -4.65
CA ALA A 62 4.38 11.71 -4.36
C ALA A 62 4.80 12.47 -5.63
N THR A 63 5.19 11.73 -6.69
CA THR A 63 5.56 12.31 -7.98
C THR A 63 4.36 12.96 -8.68
N ARG A 64 3.19 12.31 -8.65
CA ARG A 64 1.97 12.82 -9.28
C ARG A 64 1.39 14.03 -8.53
N VAL A 65 1.44 14.01 -7.19
CA VAL A 65 1.04 15.14 -6.35
C VAL A 65 1.93 16.35 -6.63
N ALA A 66 3.25 16.17 -6.75
CA ALA A 66 4.16 17.24 -7.17
C ALA A 66 3.84 17.80 -8.57
N ALA A 67 3.17 17.02 -9.42
CA ALA A 67 2.68 17.43 -10.73
C ALA A 67 1.23 17.97 -10.74
N GLY A 68 0.61 18.14 -9.56
CA GLY A 68 -0.72 18.75 -9.40
C GLY A 68 -1.90 17.77 -9.36
N ALA A 69 -1.67 16.46 -9.33
CA ALA A 69 -2.74 15.48 -9.10
C ALA A 69 -3.15 15.45 -7.61
N THR A 70 -4.35 14.94 -7.32
CA THR A 70 -4.71 14.56 -5.95
C THR A 70 -4.02 13.25 -5.56
N ALA A 71 -3.80 13.04 -4.27
CA ALA A 71 -3.18 11.80 -3.77
C ALA A 71 -4.09 10.59 -4.02
N THR A 72 -5.41 10.74 -3.82
CA THR A 72 -6.43 9.74 -4.14
C THR A 72 -6.41 9.34 -5.62
N ASP A 73 -6.42 10.29 -6.56
CA ASP A 73 -6.39 9.99 -8.00
C ASP A 73 -5.08 9.27 -8.37
N ALA A 74 -3.96 9.75 -7.85
CA ALA A 74 -2.66 9.13 -8.11
C ALA A 74 -2.54 7.72 -7.52
N LEU A 75 -3.17 7.45 -6.38
CA LEU A 75 -3.19 6.13 -5.77
C LEU A 75 -4.12 5.19 -6.54
N SER A 76 -5.28 5.67 -6.98
CA SER A 76 -6.20 4.95 -7.87
C SER A 76 -5.50 4.54 -9.17
N ASP A 77 -4.73 5.45 -9.79
CA ASP A 77 -3.90 5.15 -10.96
C ASP A 77 -2.89 4.02 -10.67
N ALA A 78 -2.18 4.09 -9.54
CA ALA A 78 -1.21 3.06 -9.15
C ALA A 78 -1.87 1.68 -8.93
N VAL A 79 -3.04 1.65 -8.31
CA VAL A 79 -3.85 0.44 -8.12
C VAL A 79 -4.29 -0.13 -9.47
N ALA A 80 -4.76 0.71 -10.39
CA ALA A 80 -5.15 0.28 -11.73
C ALA A 80 -3.97 -0.35 -12.51
N ILE A 81 -2.79 0.27 -12.44
CA ILE A 81 -1.57 -0.27 -13.06
C ILE A 81 -1.22 -1.64 -12.44
N ALA A 82 -1.23 -1.75 -11.11
CA ALA A 82 -0.94 -3.01 -10.43
C ALA A 82 -1.91 -4.12 -10.85
N ARG A 83 -3.21 -3.83 -10.92
CA ARG A 83 -4.25 -4.78 -11.37
C ARG A 83 -4.04 -5.25 -12.80
N SER A 84 -3.65 -4.34 -13.71
CA SER A 84 -3.30 -4.72 -15.08
C SER A 84 -2.14 -5.73 -15.10
N LEU A 85 -1.06 -5.44 -14.37
CA LEU A 85 0.12 -6.32 -14.32
C LEU A 85 -0.18 -7.68 -13.67
N LEU A 86 -1.08 -7.72 -12.68
CA LEU A 86 -1.53 -8.96 -12.05
C LEU A 86 -2.40 -9.80 -13.00
N ALA A 87 -3.22 -9.16 -13.83
CA ALA A 87 -4.03 -9.81 -14.85
C ALA A 87 -3.17 -10.36 -16.00
N ASP A 88 -2.10 -9.66 -16.36
CA ASP A 88 -1.14 -10.04 -17.41
C ASP A 88 -0.08 -11.07 -16.93
N GLY A 89 -0.29 -11.71 -15.78
CA GLY A 89 0.62 -12.68 -15.17
C GLY A 89 0.95 -13.88 -16.10
N PRO A 90 2.05 -14.61 -15.85
CA PRO A 90 2.56 -15.60 -16.78
C PRO A 90 1.50 -16.69 -17.05
N GLU A 91 1.21 -16.93 -18.33
CA GLU A 91 0.44 -18.11 -18.78
C GLU A 91 0.98 -19.36 -18.05
N PRO A 92 0.12 -20.22 -17.47
CA PRO A 92 0.57 -21.44 -16.85
C PRO A 92 1.30 -22.28 -17.91
N HIS A 93 2.60 -22.52 -17.71
CA HIS A 93 3.34 -23.48 -18.50
C HIS A 93 2.63 -24.84 -18.35
N ARG A 94 1.93 -25.28 -19.42
CA ARG A 94 1.36 -26.62 -19.56
C ARG A 94 2.44 -27.69 -19.41
#